data_AF-D6TXI4-F1
#
_entry.id   AF-D6TXI4-F1
#
_cell.length_a   1.000
_cell.length_b   1.000
_cell.length_c   1.000
_cell.angle_alpha   90.00
_cell.angle_beta   90.00
_cell.angle_gamma   90.00
#
_symmetry.space_group_name_H-M   'P 1'
#
loop_
_entity.id
_entity.type
_entity.pdbx_description
1 polymer ?
#
loop_
_entity_poly.entity_id
_entity_poly.type
_entity_poly.pdbx_seq_one_letter_code
_entity_poly.pdbx_strand_id
1 'polypeptide(L)'
;MRPLFALLLEVAHGLSNQEQREAEEVQKRFEEHLMRMRERAEQAEAGGSALVHFLKVTESYAPHLFYCYQVAAMPRTNNDLEQAFGYVRRSERRATGRKGTIPGLVVRGPVCVTAALATRLHLFTDKELVPHDLLAWHHLRKQIASRQQARRQQFRFRKDPTAYLAALEGRLSKMSLRS
;
A
#
# COMPACT_ATOMS: atom_id res chain seq x y z
N MET A 1 23.41 -21.23 -20.21
CA MET A 1 22.99 -19.88 -19.71
C MET A 1 21.73 -19.33 -20.39
N ARG A 2 21.59 -19.37 -21.73
CA ARG A 2 20.38 -18.94 -22.46
C ARG A 2 19.03 -19.57 -22.04
N PRO A 3 18.92 -20.89 -21.78
CA PRO A 3 17.62 -21.51 -21.47
C PRO A 3 17.06 -21.10 -20.10
N LEU A 4 17.92 -20.88 -19.11
CA LEU A 4 17.53 -20.46 -17.76
C LEU A 4 16.96 -19.04 -17.75
N PHE A 5 17.54 -18.15 -18.56
CA PHE A 5 17.02 -16.79 -18.76
C PHE A 5 15.66 -16.77 -19.46
N ALA A 6 15.42 -17.69 -20.40
CA ALA A 6 14.13 -17.79 -21.07
C ALA A 6 12.99 -18.14 -20.09
N LEU A 7 13.24 -19.05 -19.14
CA LEU A 7 12.26 -19.40 -18.09
C LEU A 7 11.88 -18.19 -17.23
N LEU A 8 12.87 -17.41 -16.82
CA LEU A 8 12.66 -16.19 -16.03
C LEU A 8 11.86 -15.15 -16.82
N LEU A 9 12.13 -15.01 -18.12
CA LEU A 9 11.40 -14.13 -19.02
C LEU A 9 9.95 -14.59 -19.22
N GLU A 10 9.69 -15.89 -19.33
CA GLU A 10 8.32 -16.43 -19.43
C GLU A 10 7.51 -16.09 -18.16
N VAL A 11 8.10 -16.28 -16.97
CA VAL A 11 7.45 -15.92 -15.70
C VAL A 11 7.20 -14.41 -15.63
N ALA A 12 8.20 -13.58 -15.95
CA ALA A 12 8.05 -12.13 -15.96
C ALA A 12 6.97 -11.67 -16.96
N HIS A 13 6.89 -12.31 -18.13
CA HIS A 13 5.88 -12.02 -19.13
C HIS A 13 4.47 -12.42 -18.65
N GLY A 14 4.33 -13.59 -18.01
CA GLY A 14 3.07 -14.00 -17.38
C GLY A 14 2.59 -13.00 -16.31
N LEU A 15 3.49 -12.57 -15.44
CA LEU A 15 3.21 -11.53 -14.43
C LEU A 15 2.99 -10.13 -15.03
N SER A 16 3.43 -9.88 -16.25
CA SER A 16 3.11 -8.60 -16.91
C SER A 16 1.61 -8.47 -17.22
N ASN A 17 0.87 -9.59 -17.25
CA ASN A 17 -0.58 -9.65 -17.45
C ASN A 17 -1.09 -8.65 -18.51
N GLN A 18 -0.50 -8.67 -19.71
CA GLN A 18 -0.87 -7.75 -20.80
C GLN A 18 -2.31 -7.93 -21.25
N GLU A 19 -2.84 -9.14 -21.10
CA GLU A 19 -4.21 -9.51 -21.47
C GLU A 19 -5.25 -9.11 -20.40
N GLN A 20 -4.84 -8.46 -19.31
CA GLN A 20 -5.73 -8.00 -18.22
C GLN A 20 -6.61 -9.11 -17.64
N ARG A 21 -6.04 -10.31 -17.48
CA ARG A 21 -6.73 -11.45 -16.87
C ARG A 21 -6.96 -11.23 -15.39
N GLU A 22 -7.96 -11.94 -14.87
CA GLU A 22 -8.29 -11.95 -13.44
C GLU A 22 -7.15 -12.54 -12.59
N ALA A 23 -7.10 -12.13 -11.33
CA ALA A 23 -6.02 -12.49 -10.41
C ALA A 23 -5.82 -14.01 -10.29
N GLU A 24 -6.92 -14.76 -10.17
CA GLU A 24 -6.91 -16.23 -10.06
C GLU A 24 -6.31 -16.90 -11.30
N GLU A 25 -6.58 -16.36 -12.49
CA GLU A 25 -6.06 -16.90 -13.73
C GLU A 25 -4.56 -16.62 -13.88
N VAL A 26 -4.12 -15.42 -13.49
CA VAL A 26 -2.69 -15.09 -13.46
C VAL A 26 -1.95 -15.99 -12.48
N GLN A 27 -2.54 -16.23 -11.30
CA GLN A 27 -1.98 -17.13 -10.29
C GLN A 27 -1.84 -18.56 -10.82
N LYS A 28 -2.92 -19.13 -11.39
CA LYS A 28 -2.89 -20.48 -11.94
C LYS A 28 -1.81 -20.64 -13.00
N ARG A 29 -1.73 -19.71 -13.96
CA ARG A 29 -0.70 -19.75 -15.01
C ARG A 29 0.69 -19.63 -14.39
N PHE A 30 0.88 -18.76 -13.41
CA PHE A 30 2.16 -18.61 -12.74
C PHE A 30 2.61 -19.93 -12.09
N GLU A 31 1.71 -20.61 -11.37
CA GLU A 31 1.97 -21.92 -10.77
C GLU A 31 2.35 -22.97 -11.82
N GLU A 32 1.65 -23.01 -12.97
CA GLU A 32 1.99 -23.87 -14.12
C GLU A 32 3.39 -23.57 -14.71
N HIS A 33 3.84 -22.31 -14.69
CA HIS A 33 5.20 -21.96 -15.11
C HIS A 33 6.22 -22.41 -14.06
N LEU A 34 5.95 -22.24 -12.77
CA LEU A 34 6.83 -22.70 -11.71
C LEU A 34 7.00 -24.23 -11.69
N MET A 35 5.94 -24.99 -11.99
CA MET A 35 6.03 -26.46 -12.14
C MET A 35 6.98 -26.84 -13.29
N ARG A 36 6.80 -26.25 -14.47
CA ARG A 36 7.71 -26.46 -15.62
C ARG A 36 9.14 -26.05 -15.33
N MET A 37 9.35 -24.98 -14.55
CA MET A 37 10.67 -24.57 -14.11
C MET A 37 11.31 -25.57 -13.15
N ARG A 38 10.52 -26.21 -12.27
CA ARG A 38 11.00 -27.22 -11.32
C ARG A 38 11.48 -28.47 -12.04
N GLU A 39 10.70 -29.00 -12.98
CA GLU A 39 11.08 -30.16 -13.81
C GLU A 39 12.40 -29.89 -14.57
N ARG A 40 12.55 -28.68 -15.13
CA ARG A 40 13.77 -28.26 -15.84
C ARG A 40 14.95 -28.02 -14.91
N ALA A 41 14.72 -27.60 -13.67
CA ALA A 41 15.77 -27.42 -12.67
C ALA A 41 16.36 -28.76 -12.21
N GLU A 42 15.53 -29.80 -12.11
CA GLU A 42 15.96 -31.17 -11.77
C GLU A 42 16.81 -31.80 -12.88
N GLN A 43 16.55 -31.45 -14.13
CA GLN A 43 17.28 -31.95 -15.31
C GLN A 43 18.53 -31.11 -15.66
N ALA A 44 18.76 -29.98 -14.99
CA ALA A 44 19.83 -29.05 -15.35
C ALA A 44 21.15 -29.37 -14.65
N GLU A 45 22.17 -29.76 -15.43
CA GLU A 45 23.54 -29.99 -14.92
C GLU A 45 24.22 -28.70 -14.44
N ALA A 46 23.87 -27.54 -15.04
CA ALA A 46 24.44 -26.24 -14.69
C ALA A 46 23.34 -25.20 -14.43
N GLY A 47 23.39 -24.53 -13.27
CA GLY A 47 22.43 -23.49 -12.87
C GLY A 47 21.19 -23.99 -12.13
N GLY A 48 21.07 -25.30 -11.87
CA GLY A 48 19.98 -25.88 -11.09
C GLY A 48 19.85 -25.28 -9.68
N SER A 49 20.97 -25.01 -9.00
CA SER A 49 20.97 -24.37 -7.67
C SER A 49 20.36 -22.95 -7.67
N ALA A 50 20.60 -22.17 -8.73
CA ALA A 50 20.02 -20.85 -8.90
C ALA A 50 18.50 -20.92 -9.15
N LEU A 51 18.05 -21.91 -9.92
CA LEU A 51 16.62 -22.16 -10.12
C LEU A 51 15.92 -22.63 -8.84
N VAL A 52 16.54 -23.55 -8.10
CA VAL A 52 16.03 -23.99 -6.79
C VAL A 52 15.90 -22.81 -5.83
N HIS A 53 16.91 -21.93 -5.78
CA HIS A 53 16.84 -20.72 -4.96
C HIS A 53 15.72 -19.78 -5.43
N PHE A 54 15.63 -19.52 -6.73
CA PHE A 54 14.56 -18.70 -7.31
C PHE A 54 13.18 -19.25 -6.97
N LEU A 55 12.95 -20.55 -7.15
CA LEU A 55 11.68 -21.22 -6.83
C LEU A 55 11.33 -21.06 -5.35
N LYS A 56 12.29 -21.31 -4.45
CA LYS A 56 12.10 -21.15 -3.00
C LYS A 56 11.70 -19.73 -2.62
N VAL A 57 12.42 -18.73 -3.13
CA VAL A 57 12.13 -17.32 -2.85
C VAL A 57 10.75 -16.97 -3.41
N THR A 58 10.47 -17.36 -4.65
CA THR A 58 9.21 -17.07 -5.32
C THR A 58 8.01 -17.65 -4.57
N GLU A 59 8.10 -18.90 -4.11
CA GLU A 59 7.06 -19.57 -3.31
C GLU A 59 6.78 -18.83 -2.00
N SER A 60 7.80 -18.27 -1.35
CA SER A 60 7.62 -17.49 -0.12
C SER A 60 6.87 -16.15 -0.33
N TYR A 61 6.97 -15.55 -1.53
CA TYR A 61 6.29 -14.29 -1.87
C TYR A 61 4.95 -14.50 -2.60
N ALA A 62 4.70 -15.70 -3.13
CA ALA A 62 3.54 -16.00 -3.98
C ALA A 62 2.17 -15.60 -3.38
N PRO A 63 1.88 -15.82 -2.07
CA PRO A 63 0.58 -15.45 -1.50
C PRO A 63 0.21 -13.97 -1.61
N HIS A 64 1.21 -13.09 -1.78
CA HIS A 64 1.03 -11.64 -1.81
C HIS A 64 1.24 -11.03 -3.19
N LEU A 65 1.70 -11.82 -4.17
CA LEU A 65 2.08 -11.33 -5.49
C LEU A 65 0.87 -10.90 -6.35
N PHE A 66 -0.29 -11.54 -6.14
CA PHE A 66 -1.45 -11.39 -7.01
C PHE A 66 -2.46 -10.34 -6.57
N TYR A 67 -2.27 -9.74 -5.39
CA TYR A 67 -3.19 -8.72 -4.87
C TYR A 67 -3.27 -7.48 -5.79
N CYS A 68 -2.19 -7.17 -6.50
CA CYS A 68 -2.14 -6.06 -7.45
C CYS A 68 -3.09 -6.25 -8.66
N TYR A 69 -3.56 -7.47 -8.94
CA TYR A 69 -4.56 -7.73 -9.98
C TYR A 69 -6.01 -7.62 -9.47
N GLN A 70 -6.24 -7.71 -8.15
CA GLN A 70 -7.58 -7.62 -7.56
C GLN A 70 -8.04 -6.17 -7.39
N VAL A 71 -7.10 -5.24 -7.27
CA VAL A 71 -7.41 -3.82 -7.04
C VAL A 71 -7.10 -3.03 -8.31
N ALA A 72 -8.17 -2.55 -8.97
CA ALA A 72 -8.04 -1.69 -10.13
C ALA A 72 -7.13 -0.49 -9.84
N ALA A 73 -6.24 -0.19 -10.79
CA ALA A 73 -5.23 0.88 -10.69
C ALA A 73 -4.18 0.72 -9.58
N MET A 74 -4.11 -0.42 -8.88
CA MET A 74 -2.97 -0.72 -8.02
C MET A 74 -1.71 -0.95 -8.86
N PRO A 75 -0.59 -0.27 -8.58
CA PRO A 75 0.64 -0.48 -9.32
C PRO A 75 1.16 -1.91 -9.15
N ARG A 76 1.55 -2.55 -10.26
CA ARG A 76 1.94 -3.97 -10.31
C ARG A 76 3.41 -4.20 -9.98
N THR A 77 4.27 -3.23 -10.27
CA THR A 77 5.71 -3.34 -10.04
C THR A 77 6.17 -2.46 -8.88
N ASN A 78 7.28 -2.85 -8.25
CA ASN A 78 7.91 -1.99 -7.24
C ASN A 78 8.28 -0.62 -7.82
N ASN A 79 8.74 -0.56 -9.07
CA ASN A 79 9.06 0.69 -9.74
C ASN A 79 7.83 1.60 -9.88
N ASP A 80 6.68 1.04 -10.28
CA ASP A 80 5.45 1.82 -10.40
C ASP A 80 4.94 2.29 -9.03
N LEU A 81 5.08 1.46 -7.98
CA LEU A 81 4.79 1.85 -6.60
C LEU A 81 5.71 2.98 -6.14
N GLU A 82 7.01 2.88 -6.40
CA GLU A 82 8.00 3.92 -6.07
C GLU A 82 7.69 5.23 -6.80
N GLN A 83 7.31 5.17 -8.07
CA GLN A 83 6.87 6.34 -8.84
C GLN A 83 5.59 6.93 -8.25
N ALA A 84 4.60 6.10 -7.89
CA ALA A 84 3.36 6.53 -7.25
C ALA A 84 3.63 7.26 -5.92
N PHE A 85 4.45 6.68 -5.04
CA PHE A 85 4.85 7.32 -3.78
C PHE A 85 5.75 8.55 -4.00
N GLY A 86 6.55 8.56 -5.06
CA GLY A 86 7.29 9.74 -5.52
C GLY A 86 6.36 10.91 -5.86
N TYR A 87 5.28 10.63 -6.58
CA TYR A 87 4.25 11.62 -6.91
C TYR A 87 3.55 12.14 -5.65
N VAL A 88 3.13 11.25 -4.74
CA VAL A 88 2.50 11.64 -3.46
C VAL A 88 3.41 12.58 -2.68
N ARG A 89 4.69 12.23 -2.51
CA ARG A 89 5.67 13.07 -1.79
C ARG A 89 5.86 14.44 -2.46
N ARG A 90 5.91 14.47 -3.80
CA ARG A 90 6.00 15.72 -4.57
C ARG A 90 4.77 16.60 -4.39
N SER A 91 3.57 16.00 -4.48
CA SER A 91 2.29 16.70 -4.32
C SER A 91 2.18 17.32 -2.93
N GLU A 92 2.44 16.53 -1.88
CA GLU A 92 2.43 17.02 -0.50
C GLU A 92 3.47 18.12 -0.26
N ARG A 93 4.67 18.01 -0.86
CA ARG A 93 5.68 19.08 -0.78
C ARG A 93 5.21 20.37 -1.45
N ARG A 94 4.51 20.30 -2.58
CA ARG A 94 3.93 21.48 -3.24
C ARG A 94 2.82 22.10 -2.40
N ALA A 95 1.96 21.28 -1.80
CA ALA A 95 0.85 21.75 -0.97
C ALA A 95 1.30 22.32 0.40
N THR A 96 2.39 21.81 0.98
CA THR A 96 2.79 22.13 2.36
C THR A 96 4.17 22.78 2.51
N GLY A 97 4.99 22.79 1.46
CA GLY A 97 6.39 23.24 1.48
C GLY A 97 7.38 22.28 2.15
N ARG A 98 6.93 21.17 2.75
CA ARG A 98 7.80 20.29 3.58
C ARG A 98 8.46 19.18 2.76
N LYS A 99 9.79 19.01 2.93
CA LYS A 99 10.61 18.01 2.21
C LYS A 99 10.71 16.65 2.93
N GLY A 100 10.50 16.60 4.25
CA GLY A 100 10.67 15.41 5.08
C GLY A 100 9.34 14.72 5.47
N THR A 101 9.39 13.86 6.48
CA THR A 101 8.21 13.18 7.05
C THR A 101 7.11 14.18 7.34
N ILE A 102 6.03 14.15 6.56
CA ILE A 102 4.88 15.05 6.75
C ILE A 102 4.05 14.45 7.88
N PRO A 103 3.99 15.05 9.10
CA PRO A 103 3.13 14.52 10.16
C PRO A 103 1.66 14.48 9.75
N GLY A 104 1.29 15.32 8.77
CA GLY A 104 0.00 15.31 8.10
C GLY A 104 -0.31 14.00 7.37
N LEU A 105 0.66 13.26 6.83
CA LEU A 105 0.44 11.92 6.25
C LEU A 105 0.10 10.88 7.32
N VAL A 106 0.55 11.03 8.57
CA VAL A 106 0.13 10.11 9.64
C VAL A 106 -1.36 10.27 9.95
N VAL A 107 -1.87 11.50 9.83
CA VAL A 107 -3.22 11.85 10.25
C VAL A 107 -4.22 11.78 9.09
N ARG A 108 -3.81 12.26 7.91
CA ARG A 108 -4.61 12.36 6.69
C ARG A 108 -4.13 11.43 5.58
N GLY A 109 -3.13 10.59 5.84
CA GLY A 109 -2.44 9.75 4.86
C GLY A 109 -3.35 9.03 3.89
N PRO A 110 -4.34 8.25 4.36
CA PRO A 110 -5.25 7.54 3.47
C PRO A 110 -5.91 8.48 2.45
N VAL A 111 -6.38 9.65 2.89
CA VAL A 111 -7.05 10.62 1.99
C VAL A 111 -6.06 11.39 1.12
N CYS A 112 -4.92 11.82 1.67
CA CYS A 112 -3.88 12.52 0.92
C CYS A 112 -3.27 11.64 -0.18
N VAL A 113 -2.97 10.37 0.12
CA VAL A 113 -2.44 9.40 -0.84
C VAL A 113 -3.48 9.15 -1.93
N THR A 114 -4.73 8.82 -1.57
CA THR A 114 -5.79 8.59 -2.55
C THR A 114 -6.03 9.82 -3.42
N ALA A 115 -6.13 11.02 -2.85
CA ALA A 115 -6.34 12.25 -3.63
C ALA A 115 -5.17 12.56 -4.56
N ALA A 116 -3.92 12.41 -4.09
CA ALA A 116 -2.75 12.62 -4.94
C ALA A 116 -2.70 11.58 -6.08
N LEU A 117 -2.96 10.31 -5.81
CA LEU A 117 -2.97 9.29 -6.86
C LEU A 117 -4.14 9.47 -7.84
N ALA A 118 -5.32 9.82 -7.34
CA ALA A 118 -6.48 10.10 -8.19
C ALA A 118 -6.23 11.30 -9.11
N THR A 119 -5.70 12.42 -8.57
CA THR A 119 -5.37 13.62 -9.36
C THR A 119 -4.20 13.43 -10.33
N ARG A 120 -3.38 12.39 -10.13
CA ARG A 120 -2.38 11.96 -11.12
C ARG A 120 -3.03 11.31 -12.34
N LEU A 121 -4.12 10.57 -12.12
CA LEU A 121 -4.80 9.77 -13.14
C LEU A 121 -5.92 10.54 -13.85
N HIS A 122 -6.55 11.49 -13.16
CA HIS A 122 -7.73 12.21 -13.65
C HIS A 122 -7.70 13.68 -13.25
N LEU A 123 -8.09 14.55 -14.19
CA LEU A 123 -8.36 15.95 -13.90
C LEU A 123 -9.83 16.09 -13.54
N PHE A 124 -10.10 16.38 -12.26
CA PHE A 124 -11.46 16.51 -11.75
C PHE A 124 -12.05 17.87 -12.09
N THR A 125 -13.27 17.84 -12.62
CA THR A 125 -14.15 19.01 -12.77
C THR A 125 -14.79 19.39 -11.43
N ASP A 126 -15.35 20.59 -11.36
CA ASP A 126 -16.12 21.08 -10.22
C ASP A 126 -17.28 20.14 -9.85
N LYS A 127 -18.02 19.65 -10.86
CA LYS A 127 -19.15 18.73 -10.69
C LYS A 127 -18.73 17.39 -10.09
N GLU A 128 -17.58 16.85 -10.48
CA GLU A 128 -17.06 15.57 -9.97
C GLU A 128 -16.52 15.67 -8.54
N LEU A 129 -16.17 16.87 -8.06
CA LEU A 129 -15.72 17.09 -6.69
C LEU A 129 -16.87 17.22 -5.69
N VAL A 130 -18.12 17.36 -6.16
CA VAL A 130 -19.30 17.41 -5.29
C VAL A 130 -19.53 16.02 -4.67
N PRO A 131 -19.56 15.89 -3.33
CA PRO A 131 -19.80 14.60 -2.71
C PRO A 131 -21.18 14.03 -3.07
N HIS A 132 -21.21 12.88 -3.74
CA HIS A 132 -22.45 12.18 -4.07
C HIS A 132 -23.05 11.43 -2.87
N ASP A 133 -22.20 11.03 -1.92
CA ASP A 133 -22.62 10.40 -0.65
C ASP A 133 -22.14 11.25 0.54
N LEU A 134 -23.07 12.04 1.09
CA LEU A 134 -22.82 12.91 2.23
C LEU A 134 -22.58 12.12 3.52
N LEU A 135 -23.20 10.95 3.69
CA LEU A 135 -23.01 10.14 4.90
C LEU A 135 -21.59 9.56 4.94
N ALA A 136 -21.14 8.97 3.83
CA ALA A 136 -19.76 8.50 3.70
C ALA A 136 -18.75 9.64 3.87
N TRP A 137 -19.03 10.81 3.29
CA TRP A 137 -18.20 12.01 3.48
C TRP A 137 -18.09 12.44 4.93
N HIS A 138 -19.22 12.52 5.66
CA HIS A 138 -19.22 12.85 7.08
C HIS A 138 -18.48 11.81 7.92
N HIS A 139 -18.67 10.53 7.63
CA HIS A 139 -17.96 9.45 8.31
C HIS A 139 -16.44 9.57 8.12
N LEU A 140 -15.98 9.78 6.88
CA LEU A 140 -14.57 10.01 6.57
C LEU A 140 -14.01 11.23 7.34
N ARG A 141 -14.75 12.33 7.37
CA ARG A 141 -14.38 13.54 8.12
C ARG A 141 -14.26 13.28 9.62
N LYS A 142 -15.18 12.51 10.22
CA LYS A 142 -15.10 12.11 11.64
C LYS A 142 -13.86 11.26 11.91
N GLN A 143 -13.52 10.31 11.03
CA GLN A 143 -12.31 9.50 11.19
C GLN A 143 -11.03 10.36 11.17
N ILE A 144 -10.93 11.32 10.26
CA ILE A 144 -9.78 12.26 10.22
C ILE A 144 -9.71 13.08 11.51
N ALA A 145 -10.84 13.61 11.99
CA ALA A 145 -10.90 14.39 13.22
C ALA A 145 -10.45 13.56 14.44
N SER A 146 -10.85 12.29 14.51
CA SER A 146 -10.40 11.35 15.55
C SER A 146 -8.88 11.14 15.50
N ARG A 147 -8.30 10.89 14.32
CA ARG A 147 -6.84 10.76 14.15
C ARG A 147 -6.09 12.04 14.54
N GLN A 148 -6.62 13.21 14.19
CA GLN A 148 -6.07 14.50 14.61
C GLN A 148 -6.08 14.65 16.13
N GLN A 149 -7.16 14.24 16.78
CA GLN A 149 -7.28 14.32 18.23
C GLN A 149 -6.32 13.36 18.94
N ALA A 150 -6.21 12.11 18.48
CA ALA A 150 -5.23 11.15 18.99
C ALA A 150 -3.80 11.69 18.85
N ARG A 151 -3.47 12.30 17.71
CA ARG A 151 -2.14 12.90 17.52
C ARG A 151 -1.90 14.08 18.47
N ARG A 152 -2.91 14.93 18.71
CA ARG A 152 -2.83 16.01 19.70
C ARG A 152 -2.62 15.48 21.12
N GLN A 153 -3.32 14.42 21.50
CA GLN A 153 -3.15 13.77 22.81
C GLN A 153 -1.73 13.21 22.97
N GLN A 154 -1.19 12.50 21.98
CA GLN A 154 0.19 12.04 21.99
C GLN A 154 1.20 13.18 22.15
N PHE A 155 0.98 14.31 21.46
CA PHE A 155 1.84 15.49 21.61
C PHE A 155 1.75 16.10 23.02
N ARG A 156 0.54 16.19 23.59
CA ARG A 156 0.35 16.70 24.96
C ARG A 156 1.04 15.80 25.99
N PHE A 157 0.87 14.49 25.89
CA PHE A 157 1.55 13.52 26.74
C PHE A 157 3.08 13.64 26.62
N ARG A 158 3.63 13.72 25.41
CA ARG A 158 5.09 13.87 25.23
C ARG A 158 5.64 15.20 25.75
N LYS A 159 4.82 16.25 25.81
CA LYS A 159 5.22 17.56 26.31
C LYS A 159 5.35 17.57 27.84
N ASP A 160 4.40 16.97 28.54
CA ASP A 160 4.39 16.85 30.00
C ASP A 160 3.57 15.60 30.40
N PRO A 161 4.23 14.44 30.57
CA PRO A 161 3.54 13.20 30.89
C PRO A 161 2.82 13.28 32.23
N THR A 162 3.44 13.88 33.24
CA THR A 162 2.93 13.93 34.62
C THR A 162 1.66 14.76 34.68
N ALA A 163 1.67 15.99 34.16
CA ALA A 163 0.48 16.84 34.15
C ALA A 163 -0.64 16.26 33.29
N TYR A 164 -0.29 15.58 32.18
CA TYR A 164 -1.27 14.93 31.32
C TYR A 164 -1.99 13.77 32.02
N LEU A 165 -1.25 12.91 32.73
CA LEU A 165 -1.82 11.78 33.47
C LEU A 165 -2.67 12.27 34.64
N ALA A 166 -2.19 13.23 35.44
CA ALA A 166 -2.96 13.82 36.54
C ALA A 166 -4.29 14.43 36.05
N ALA A 167 -4.29 15.09 34.89
CA ALA A 167 -5.50 15.63 34.28
C ALA A 167 -6.49 14.55 33.81
N LEU A 168 -5.99 13.39 33.35
CA LEU A 168 -6.83 12.25 32.98
C LEU A 168 -7.44 11.59 34.21
N GLU A 169 -6.64 11.34 35.25
CA GLU A 169 -7.10 10.78 36.52
C GLU A 169 -8.19 11.66 37.15
N GLY A 170 -7.96 12.97 37.22
CA GLY A 170 -8.95 13.91 37.75
C GLY A 170 -10.26 13.95 36.95
N ARG A 171 -10.23 13.67 35.63
CA ARG A 171 -11.44 13.53 34.81
C ARG A 171 -12.17 12.22 35.10
N LEU A 172 -11.43 11.12 35.25
CA LEU A 172 -12.00 9.81 35.52
C LEU A 172 -12.70 9.78 36.88
N SER A 173 -12.08 10.35 37.91
CA SER A 173 -12.71 10.51 39.23
C SER A 173 -14.00 11.33 39.16
N LYS A 174 -14.05 12.42 38.37
CA LYS A 174 -15.27 13.23 38.17
C LYS A 174 -16.39 12.50 37.43
N MET A 175 -16.05 11.59 36.53
CA MET A 175 -17.04 10.77 35.82
C MET A 175 -17.61 9.68 36.73
N SER A 176 -16.76 9.06 37.56
CA SER A 176 -17.16 8.07 38.57
C SER A 176 -18.11 8.68 39.63
N LEU A 177 -17.96 9.96 39.95
CA LEU A 177 -18.84 10.68 40.89
C LEU A 177 -20.20 11.10 40.29
N ARG A 178 -20.41 10.92 38.98
CA ARG A 178 -21.65 11.30 38.27
C ARG A 178 -22.50 10.10 37.85
N SER A 179 -22.03 8.88 38.06
CA SER A 179 -22.79 7.64 37.95
C SER A 179 -23.37 7.25 39.29
#